data_AF-A0A6B0XFA4-F1
#
_entry.id   AF-A0A6B0XFA4-F1
#
_cell.length_a   1.000
_cell.length_b   1.000
_cell.length_c   1.000
_cell.angle_alpha   90.00
_cell.angle_beta   90.00
_cell.angle_gamma   90.00
#
_symmetry.space_group_name_H-M   'P 1'
#
loop_
_entity.id
_entity.type
_entity.pdbx_description
1 polymer ?
#
loop_
_entity_poly.entity_id
_entity_poly.type
_entity_poly.pdbx_seq_one_letter_code
_entity_poly.pdbx_strand_id
1 'polypeptide(L)'
;MPAFQESLRLAHRVYEEATGPACHTLAQLGFDQPYQALRRLDLLVDLAGPVYALDPPVSLLAAVSRSVQPDQALRRLERFLQRGGGITALHHRTNDTPILGQQLAQILSYSGFLTDALMRDPAHLYWLLAETTYLSQPLALSALRRALIEETNSDDPLADLYRFQRRELLRLGAAQVLGMKDVRQVGRELADLADGIVDQALKWAWEELLPRWGRPLDQYGRPAKFCVVGLGKYGGQELNYSSDVDLLFIYDEEGETRAPRGGYSVDNGQFFRRLGERLIQLLTAMTGEGFFYSVDMRLRPDGIDGALVRPLASYLSYYEERGELWERQMLIKARRAAGSTQVWQRFRQMLIPFVFPGHFADDPRQEIARVKQRIEAEIASRAGDNNIKLQPGGIRDIEFIVQCLQLLNGHTHPQIRAHNTLTAIERLRRAELLAPVDAQTLKEAYRFLRQLENLLQIQEAQPVYAVPEEEEDRQILTELMELDEPLAAVLEGHCQGVRRLYDAVFF
;
A
#
# COMPACT_ATOMS: atom_id res chain seq x y z
N MET A 1 -4.19 35.86 10.54
CA MET A 1 -2.86 36.45 10.24
C MET A 1 -2.36 37.39 11.34
N PRO A 2 -3.15 38.37 11.85
CA PRO A 2 -2.68 39.29 12.91
C PRO A 2 -2.30 38.58 14.22
N ALA A 3 -3.12 37.60 14.66
CA ALA A 3 -2.89 36.82 15.87
C ALA A 3 -1.56 36.03 15.85
N PHE A 4 -1.19 35.46 14.70
CA PHE A 4 0.09 34.76 14.54
C PHE A 4 1.28 35.73 14.57
N GLN A 5 1.16 36.89 13.91
CA GLN A 5 2.19 37.92 13.96
C GLN A 5 2.39 38.44 15.38
N GLU A 6 1.31 38.55 16.16
CA GLU A 6 1.35 38.88 17.58
C GLU A 6 2.04 37.78 18.41
N SER A 7 1.63 36.51 18.26
CA SER A 7 2.30 35.38 18.92
C SER A 7 3.78 35.28 18.56
N LEU A 8 4.17 35.49 17.30
CA LEU A 8 5.56 35.47 16.84
C LEU A 8 6.38 36.66 17.38
N ARG A 9 5.77 37.85 17.47
CA ARG A 9 6.40 39.01 18.11
C ARG A 9 6.64 38.77 19.60
N LEU A 10 5.72 38.08 20.26
CA LEU A 10 5.83 37.71 21.68
C LEU A 10 6.83 36.56 21.90
N ALA A 11 6.90 35.60 20.96
CA ALA A 11 7.83 34.47 20.95
C ALA A 11 9.30 34.92 20.92
N HIS A 12 9.65 35.86 20.03
CA HIS A 12 11.04 36.32 19.85
C HIS A 12 11.70 36.93 21.10
N ARG A 13 10.94 37.14 22.19
CA ARG A 13 11.47 37.43 23.52
C ARG A 13 10.55 36.81 24.58
N VAL A 14 10.83 35.58 25.02
CA VAL A 14 10.17 34.98 26.19
C VAL A 14 10.48 35.81 27.44
N TYR A 15 9.74 36.90 27.61
CA TYR A 15 9.63 37.62 28.87
C TYR A 15 8.49 36.98 29.67
N GLU A 16 8.69 36.80 30.97
CA GLU A 16 7.69 36.19 31.86
C GLU A 16 6.30 36.87 31.73
N GLU A 17 6.25 38.17 31.44
CA GLU A 17 5.01 38.95 31.27
C GLU A 17 4.26 38.68 29.94
N ALA A 18 4.95 38.24 28.87
CA ALA A 18 4.36 38.04 27.54
C ALA A 18 3.89 36.60 27.28
N THR A 19 4.32 35.66 28.12
CA THR A 19 4.05 34.22 27.96
C THR A 19 2.55 33.89 28.04
N GLY A 20 1.84 34.51 28.99
CA GLY A 20 0.41 34.25 29.23
C GLY A 20 -0.47 34.60 28.02
N PRO A 21 -0.44 35.85 27.52
CA PRO A 21 -1.19 36.24 26.32
C PRO A 21 -0.85 35.39 25.09
N ALA A 22 0.43 35.08 24.86
CA ALA A 22 0.85 34.27 23.72
C ALA A 22 0.29 32.84 23.78
N CYS A 23 0.32 32.21 24.96
CA CYS A 23 -0.27 30.88 25.17
C CYS A 23 -1.79 30.89 24.98
N HIS A 24 -2.48 31.95 25.42
CA HIS A 24 -3.91 32.10 25.20
C HIS A 24 -4.25 32.17 23.71
N THR A 25 -3.50 32.95 22.93
CA THR A 25 -3.67 33.03 21.48
C THR A 25 -3.40 31.69 20.80
N LEU A 26 -2.37 30.95 21.22
CA LEU A 26 -2.07 29.62 20.66
C LEU A 26 -3.18 28.61 20.96
N ALA A 27 -3.75 28.63 22.17
CA ALA A 27 -4.91 27.79 22.49
C ALA A 27 -6.12 28.12 21.59
N GLN A 28 -6.38 29.40 21.34
CA GLN A 28 -7.44 29.83 20.41
C GLN A 28 -7.17 29.43 18.95
N LEU A 29 -5.90 29.18 18.60
CA LEU A 29 -5.48 28.73 17.27
C LEU A 29 -5.45 27.19 17.15
N GLY A 30 -5.93 26.45 18.15
CA GLY A 30 -6.07 24.98 18.11
C GLY A 30 -4.88 24.20 18.66
N PHE A 31 -3.96 24.84 19.41
CA PHE A 31 -2.90 24.11 20.10
C PHE A 31 -3.37 23.67 21.49
N ASP A 32 -3.37 22.37 21.73
CA ASP A 32 -3.68 21.75 23.02
C ASP A 32 -2.53 21.92 24.02
N GLN A 33 -1.30 22.11 23.52
CA GLN A 33 -0.10 22.32 24.34
C GLN A 33 0.53 23.70 24.08
N PRO A 34 -0.19 24.80 24.36
CA PRO A 34 0.19 26.15 23.92
C PRO A 34 1.55 26.63 24.43
N TYR A 35 1.92 26.25 25.67
CA TYR A 35 3.24 26.57 26.22
C TYR A 35 4.37 25.87 25.47
N GLN A 36 4.16 24.61 25.09
CA GLN A 36 5.16 23.89 24.30
C GLN A 36 5.20 24.42 22.86
N ALA A 37 4.05 24.75 22.28
CA ALA A 37 3.97 25.36 20.96
C ALA A 37 4.75 26.69 20.93
N LEU A 38 4.60 27.54 21.97
CA LEU A 38 5.35 28.78 22.09
C LEU A 38 6.87 28.53 22.08
N ARG A 39 7.37 27.62 22.92
CA ARG A 39 8.81 27.29 22.94
C ARG A 39 9.34 26.78 21.60
N ARG A 40 8.52 26.04 20.85
CA ARG A 40 8.89 25.57 19.51
C ARG A 40 8.94 26.72 18.51
N LEU A 41 8.00 27.66 18.59
CA LEU A 41 8.04 28.87 17.75
C LEU A 41 9.31 29.68 18.03
N ASP A 42 9.75 29.80 19.28
CA ASP A 42 11.02 30.48 19.63
C ASP A 42 12.21 29.80 18.93
N LEU A 43 12.29 28.46 19.02
CA LEU A 43 13.32 27.68 18.34
C LEU A 43 13.29 27.84 16.82
N LEU A 44 12.09 27.93 16.23
CA LEU A 44 11.96 28.19 14.79
C LEU A 44 12.50 29.56 14.41
N VAL A 45 12.26 30.59 15.24
CA VAL A 45 12.81 31.92 15.00
C VAL A 45 14.34 31.90 15.11
N ASP A 46 14.89 31.21 16.10
CA ASP A 46 16.34 31.03 16.26
C ASP A 46 16.99 30.32 15.05
N LEU A 47 16.36 29.25 14.56
CA LEU A 47 16.83 28.49 13.39
C LEU A 47 16.81 29.31 12.10
N ALA A 48 15.95 30.32 12.03
CA ALA A 48 15.70 31.09 10.82
C ALA A 48 16.54 32.38 10.73
N GLY A 49 17.14 32.79 11.85
CA GLY A 49 18.04 33.94 11.94
C GLY A 49 17.32 35.30 11.85
N PRO A 50 18.07 36.41 11.90
CA PRO A 50 17.53 37.76 12.09
C PRO A 50 16.63 38.26 10.95
N VAL A 51 16.75 37.70 9.74
CA VAL A 51 15.88 38.02 8.59
C VAL A 51 14.43 37.60 8.86
N TYR A 52 14.24 36.51 9.61
CA TYR A 52 12.93 35.96 9.94
C TYR A 52 12.19 36.67 11.06
N ALA A 53 12.92 37.35 11.94
CA ALA A 53 12.30 38.25 12.92
C ALA A 53 11.54 39.40 12.23
N LEU A 54 11.89 39.73 10.98
CA LEU A 54 11.25 40.77 10.17
C LEU A 54 10.14 40.22 9.27
N ASP A 55 10.25 38.98 8.79
CA ASP A 55 9.26 38.32 7.92
C ASP A 55 9.06 36.84 8.30
N PRO A 56 8.23 36.54 9.32
CA PRO A 56 8.03 35.17 9.78
C PRO A 56 7.16 34.34 8.83
N PRO A 57 7.18 32.99 8.89
CA PRO A 57 6.45 32.10 7.97
C PRO A 57 4.98 31.99 8.37
N VAL A 58 4.28 33.14 8.42
CA VAL A 58 2.91 33.26 8.92
C VAL A 58 1.97 32.34 8.14
N SER A 59 2.15 32.23 6.82
CA SER A 59 1.31 31.37 5.97
C SER A 59 1.43 29.89 6.34
N LEU A 60 2.66 29.40 6.56
CA LEU A 60 2.93 28.02 6.97
C LEU A 60 2.44 27.76 8.40
N LEU A 61 2.68 28.67 9.34
CA LEU A 61 2.23 28.50 10.73
C LEU A 61 0.69 28.59 10.85
N ALA A 62 0.06 29.44 10.03
CA ALA A 62 -1.39 29.47 9.88
C ALA A 62 -1.94 28.18 9.23
N ALA A 63 -1.14 27.46 8.44
CA ALA A 63 -1.53 26.15 7.94
C ALA A 63 -1.38 25.07 9.03
N VAL A 64 -0.29 25.09 9.80
CA VAL A 64 -0.04 24.18 10.94
C VAL A 64 -1.17 24.25 11.97
N SER A 65 -1.57 25.45 12.36
CA SER A 65 -2.71 25.66 13.30
C SER A 65 -4.06 25.15 12.79
N ARG A 66 -4.25 25.05 11.48
CA ARG A 66 -5.49 24.58 10.86
C ARG A 66 -5.44 23.09 10.48
N SER A 67 -4.33 22.41 10.77
CA SER A 67 -4.19 20.98 10.51
C SER A 67 -4.93 20.16 11.58
N VAL A 68 -5.22 18.89 11.27
CA VAL A 68 -5.93 17.97 12.18
C VAL A 68 -5.22 17.72 13.52
N GLN A 69 -3.90 17.97 13.59
CA GLN A 69 -3.10 17.82 14.82
C GLN A 69 -2.02 18.91 14.89
N PRO A 70 -2.36 20.16 15.30
CA PRO A 70 -1.46 21.30 15.25
C PRO A 70 -0.18 21.13 16.05
N ASP A 71 -0.25 20.58 17.27
CA ASP A 71 0.92 20.32 18.11
C ASP A 71 1.88 19.32 17.49
N GLN A 72 1.34 18.26 16.87
CA GLN A 72 2.14 17.23 16.22
C GLN A 72 2.77 17.75 14.92
N ALA A 73 2.02 18.51 14.14
CA ALA A 73 2.53 19.18 12.94
C ALA A 73 3.69 20.14 13.27
N LEU A 74 3.54 20.98 14.29
CA LEU A 74 4.57 21.92 14.71
C LEU A 74 5.83 21.20 15.20
N ARG A 75 5.67 20.14 16.00
CA ARG A 75 6.79 19.31 16.48
C ARG A 75 7.55 18.64 15.34
N ARG A 76 6.84 18.09 14.35
CA ARG A 76 7.45 17.44 13.18
C ARG A 76 8.09 18.45 12.23
N LEU A 77 7.50 19.64 12.08
CA LEU A 77 8.08 20.76 11.33
C LEU A 77 9.41 21.22 11.96
N GLU A 78 9.44 21.42 13.28
CA GLU A 78 10.66 21.77 14.02
C GLU A 78 11.80 20.77 13.74
N ARG A 79 11.52 19.46 13.90
CA ARG A 79 12.49 18.40 13.66
C ARG A 79 12.96 18.34 12.21
N PHE A 80 12.06 18.56 11.25
CA PHE A 80 12.41 18.61 9.82
C PHE A 80 13.38 19.76 9.53
N LEU A 81 13.13 20.94 10.10
CA LEU A 81 13.99 22.11 9.91
C LEU A 81 15.36 21.94 10.57
N GLN A 82 15.44 21.35 11.76
CA GLN A 82 16.71 20.99 12.42
C GLN A 82 17.57 20.01 11.61
N ARG A 83 16.95 19.17 10.77
CA ARG A 83 17.62 18.16 9.94
C ARG A 83 18.11 18.70 8.58
N GLY A 84 17.96 19.99 8.32
CA GLY A 84 18.41 20.61 7.07
C GLY A 84 17.29 20.93 6.08
N GLY A 85 16.02 20.94 6.53
CA GLY A 85 14.86 21.33 5.71
C GLY A 85 14.91 22.76 5.13
N GLY A 86 15.81 23.62 5.63
CA GLY A 86 16.09 24.94 5.08
C GLY A 86 14.90 25.89 5.19
N ILE A 87 14.72 26.49 6.37
CA ILE A 87 13.51 27.28 6.66
C ILE A 87 13.29 28.40 5.63
N THR A 88 14.32 29.17 5.26
CA THR A 88 14.24 30.26 4.26
C THR A 88 13.62 29.83 2.93
N ALA A 89 14.07 28.70 2.37
CA ALA A 89 13.51 28.19 1.11
C ALA A 89 12.05 27.76 1.28
N LEU A 90 11.71 27.17 2.43
CA LEU A 90 10.34 26.77 2.75
C LEU A 90 9.40 27.98 2.91
N HIS A 91 9.81 29.04 3.59
CA HIS A 91 9.03 30.27 3.73
C HIS A 91 8.77 30.95 2.40
N HIS A 92 9.79 31.17 1.58
CA HIS A 92 9.60 31.77 0.26
C HIS A 92 8.60 30.96 -0.57
N ARG A 93 8.78 29.63 -0.65
CA ARG A 93 7.87 28.77 -1.41
C ARG A 93 6.44 28.74 -0.87
N THR A 94 6.28 28.69 0.45
CA THR A 94 4.94 28.64 1.07
C THR A 94 4.24 30.00 1.10
N ASN A 95 4.97 31.11 1.01
CA ASN A 95 4.39 32.43 0.79
C ASN A 95 3.99 32.64 -0.67
N ASP A 96 4.85 32.25 -1.61
CA ASP A 96 4.54 32.34 -3.05
C ASP A 96 3.38 31.41 -3.43
N THR A 97 3.32 30.23 -2.79
CA THR A 97 2.29 29.22 -3.06
C THR A 97 1.70 28.65 -1.75
N PRO A 98 0.69 29.33 -1.15
CA PRO A 98 0.14 28.98 0.17
C PRO A 98 -0.40 27.56 0.32
N ILE A 99 -0.91 26.96 -0.77
CA ILE A 99 -1.40 25.57 -0.76
C ILE A 99 -0.29 24.57 -0.38
N LEU A 100 0.97 24.85 -0.71
CA LEU A 100 2.11 23.99 -0.34
C LEU A 100 2.30 23.94 1.17
N GLY A 101 2.06 25.07 1.86
CA GLY A 101 2.11 25.12 3.32
C GLY A 101 0.99 24.32 3.97
N GLN A 102 -0.22 24.37 3.39
CA GLN A 102 -1.37 23.56 3.82
C GLN A 102 -1.11 22.07 3.63
N GLN A 103 -0.60 21.68 2.47
CA GLN A 103 -0.27 20.29 2.16
C GLN A 103 0.81 19.74 3.10
N LEU A 104 1.88 20.51 3.32
CA LEU A 104 2.93 20.13 4.25
C LEU A 104 2.39 20.00 5.68
N ALA A 105 1.59 20.97 6.13
CA ALA A 105 1.00 20.93 7.47
C ALA A 105 0.14 19.68 7.67
N GLN A 106 -0.66 19.28 6.68
CA GLN A 106 -1.50 18.09 6.74
C GLN A 106 -0.68 16.78 6.75
N ILE A 107 0.40 16.71 5.97
CA ILE A 107 1.30 15.54 5.98
C ILE A 107 1.97 15.41 7.36
N LEU A 108 2.51 16.52 7.88
CA LEU A 108 3.21 16.55 9.16
C LEU A 108 2.24 16.34 10.33
N SER A 109 1.00 16.79 10.27
CA SER A 109 0.03 16.57 11.34
C SER A 109 -0.30 15.10 11.49
N TYR A 110 -0.49 14.38 10.38
CA TYR A 110 -1.03 13.04 10.42
C TYR A 110 0.04 11.93 10.44
N SER A 111 0.94 11.88 9.45
CA SER A 111 1.77 10.69 9.23
C SER A 111 3.20 10.84 9.75
N GLY A 112 3.56 10.00 10.73
CA GLY A 112 4.93 9.82 11.20
C GLY A 112 5.80 9.20 10.11
N PHE A 113 5.28 8.18 9.43
CA PHE A 113 5.95 7.53 8.31
C PHE A 113 6.38 8.49 7.19
N LEU A 114 5.47 9.34 6.69
CA LEU A 114 5.79 10.31 5.65
C LEU A 114 6.74 11.39 6.16
N THR A 115 6.59 11.79 7.42
CA THR A 115 7.51 12.73 8.06
C THR A 115 8.92 12.16 8.12
N ASP A 116 9.08 10.91 8.54
CA ASP A 116 10.38 10.25 8.61
C ASP A 116 11.02 10.10 7.22
N ALA A 117 10.21 9.84 6.19
CA ALA A 117 10.67 9.83 4.80
C ALA A 117 11.23 11.21 4.37
N LEU A 118 10.56 12.30 4.74
CA LEU A 118 11.02 13.68 4.50
C LEU A 118 12.26 14.04 5.33
N MET A 119 12.35 13.59 6.59
CA MET A 119 13.52 13.85 7.44
C MET A 119 14.78 13.14 6.96
N ARG A 120 14.64 11.97 6.31
CA ARG A 120 15.78 11.24 5.75
C ARG A 120 16.35 11.92 4.51
N ASP A 121 15.50 12.52 3.70
CA ASP A 121 15.94 13.30 2.54
C ASP A 121 15.04 14.53 2.35
N PRO A 122 15.47 15.68 2.88
CA PRO A 122 14.71 16.93 2.78
C PRO A 122 14.52 17.43 1.35
N ALA A 123 15.33 17.00 0.38
CA ALA A 123 15.16 17.38 -1.02
C ALA A 123 13.85 16.82 -1.60
N HIS A 124 13.37 15.68 -1.08
CA HIS A 124 12.09 15.12 -1.49
C HIS A 124 10.91 16.04 -1.20
N LEU A 125 10.98 16.91 -0.18
CA LEU A 125 9.95 17.91 0.04
C LEU A 125 9.85 18.84 -1.18
N TYR A 126 10.98 19.39 -1.61
CA TYR A 126 11.02 20.34 -2.72
C TYR A 126 10.64 19.71 -4.04
N TRP A 127 10.98 18.44 -4.24
CA TRP A 127 10.52 17.62 -5.36
C TRP A 127 8.99 17.45 -5.32
N LEU A 128 8.43 17.00 -4.18
CA LEU A 128 7.00 16.80 -3.98
C LEU A 128 6.19 18.09 -4.24
N LEU A 129 6.73 19.22 -3.78
CA LEU A 129 6.10 20.54 -3.90
C LEU A 129 6.33 21.20 -5.27
N ALA A 130 7.34 20.80 -6.05
CA ALA A 130 7.59 21.33 -7.38
C ALA A 130 6.72 20.67 -8.47
N GLU A 131 6.28 19.44 -8.24
CA GLU A 131 5.58 18.62 -9.24
C GLU A 131 4.17 18.21 -8.77
N THR A 132 3.29 19.18 -8.51
CA THR A 132 1.92 18.92 -8.03
C THR A 132 1.08 18.07 -9.00
N THR A 133 1.41 18.07 -10.30
CA THR A 133 0.83 17.15 -11.29
C THR A 133 1.21 15.68 -11.04
N TYR A 134 2.38 15.42 -10.46
CA TYR A 134 2.90 14.07 -10.19
C TYR A 134 2.22 13.42 -8.97
N LEU A 135 1.72 14.23 -8.04
CA LEU A 135 0.85 13.78 -6.94
C LEU A 135 -0.49 13.24 -7.45
N SER A 136 -1.09 13.90 -8.45
CA SER A 136 -2.44 13.61 -8.93
C SER A 136 -2.48 12.62 -10.10
N GLN A 137 -1.47 12.61 -10.97
CA GLN A 137 -1.45 11.72 -12.13
C GLN A 137 -0.80 10.36 -11.80
N PRO A 138 -1.34 9.25 -12.35
CA PRO A 138 -0.70 7.95 -12.23
C PRO A 138 0.53 7.87 -13.15
N LEU A 139 1.62 7.35 -12.63
CA LEU A 139 2.76 6.95 -13.44
C LEU A 139 2.41 5.73 -14.27
N ALA A 140 2.69 5.79 -15.57
CA ALA A 140 2.68 4.57 -16.37
C ALA A 140 3.77 3.62 -15.86
N LEU A 141 3.45 2.33 -15.68
CA LEU A 141 4.40 1.30 -15.25
C LEU A 141 5.68 1.28 -16.12
N SER A 142 5.58 1.59 -17.42
CA SER A 142 6.74 1.71 -18.30
C SER A 142 7.64 2.91 -17.99
N ALA A 143 7.07 4.02 -17.53
CA ALA A 143 7.85 5.17 -17.07
C ALA A 143 8.52 4.85 -15.73
N LEU A 144 7.77 4.26 -14.79
CA LEU A 144 8.30 3.82 -13.49
C LEU A 144 9.46 2.84 -13.66
N ARG A 145 9.34 1.84 -14.54
CA ARG A 145 10.42 0.88 -14.84
C ARG A 145 11.65 1.53 -15.46
N ARG A 146 11.48 2.54 -16.32
CA ARG A 146 12.63 3.27 -16.89
C ARG A 146 13.36 4.06 -15.82
N ALA A 147 12.62 4.81 -15.00
CA ALA A 147 13.19 5.59 -13.91
C ALA A 147 13.93 4.69 -12.91
N LEU A 148 13.34 3.54 -12.55
CA LEU A 148 14.01 2.52 -11.73
C LEU A 148 15.36 2.10 -12.30
N ILE A 149 15.43 1.74 -13.57
CA ILE A 149 16.69 1.32 -14.22
C ILE A 149 17.70 2.46 -14.26
N GLU A 150 17.26 3.68 -14.56
CA GLU A 150 18.13 4.86 -14.68
C GLU A 150 18.72 5.27 -13.33
N GLU A 151 17.94 5.15 -12.26
CA GLU A 151 18.32 5.60 -10.91
C GLU A 151 19.07 4.53 -10.09
N THR A 152 19.05 3.25 -10.48
CA THR A 152 19.77 2.16 -9.76
C THR A 152 21.07 1.74 -10.45
N ASN A 153 21.95 2.70 -10.73
CA ASN A 153 23.23 2.47 -11.43
C ASN A 153 24.47 2.85 -10.61
N SER A 154 24.33 3.12 -9.31
CA SER A 154 25.49 3.40 -8.45
C SER A 154 26.22 2.12 -8.00
N ASP A 155 27.25 2.30 -7.16
CA ASP A 155 27.98 1.21 -6.52
C ASP A 155 27.12 0.42 -5.50
N ASP A 156 25.99 1.00 -5.03
CA ASP A 156 24.99 0.32 -4.18
C ASP A 156 23.59 0.42 -4.81
N PRO A 157 23.30 -0.37 -5.85
CA PRO A 157 22.03 -0.32 -6.58
C PRO A 157 20.84 -0.74 -5.70
N LEU A 158 21.09 -1.53 -4.65
CA LEU A 158 20.04 -1.94 -3.71
C LEU A 158 19.59 -0.73 -2.88
N ALA A 159 20.54 0.06 -2.36
CA ALA A 159 20.21 1.29 -1.63
C ALA A 159 19.55 2.36 -2.53
N ASP A 160 19.95 2.46 -3.81
CA ASP A 160 19.26 3.32 -4.78
C ASP A 160 17.78 2.92 -4.94
N LEU A 161 17.53 1.62 -5.10
CA LEU A 161 16.17 1.09 -5.26
C LEU A 161 15.32 1.38 -4.02
N TYR A 162 15.92 1.33 -2.83
CA TYR A 162 15.26 1.72 -1.59
C TYR A 162 14.89 3.20 -1.53
N ARG A 163 15.81 4.09 -1.93
CA ARG A 163 15.54 5.52 -2.00
C ARG A 163 14.42 5.82 -2.99
N PHE A 164 14.42 5.15 -4.14
CA PHE A 164 13.34 5.25 -5.12
C PHE A 164 11.99 4.82 -4.52
N GLN A 165 11.93 3.64 -3.89
CA GLN A 165 10.70 3.14 -3.26
C GLN A 165 10.19 4.14 -2.21
N ARG A 166 11.06 4.65 -1.34
CA ARG A 166 10.69 5.63 -0.31
C ARG A 166 10.12 6.90 -0.92
N ARG A 167 10.73 7.43 -1.97
CA ARG A 167 10.24 8.62 -2.69
C ARG A 167 8.85 8.38 -3.26
N GLU A 168 8.62 7.23 -3.87
CA GLU A 168 7.31 6.88 -4.44
C GLU A 168 6.25 6.62 -3.35
N LEU A 169 6.62 6.00 -2.23
CA LEU A 169 5.73 5.83 -1.07
C LEU A 169 5.39 7.18 -0.44
N LEU A 170 6.35 8.10 -0.34
CA LEU A 170 6.11 9.47 0.11
C LEU A 170 5.10 10.18 -0.81
N ARG A 171 5.27 10.07 -2.13
CA ARG A 171 4.34 10.65 -3.11
C ARG A 171 2.94 10.08 -2.99
N LEU A 172 2.82 8.76 -3.02
CA LEU A 172 1.53 8.08 -2.95
C LEU A 172 0.84 8.34 -1.61
N GLY A 173 1.62 8.37 -0.54
CA GLY A 173 1.17 8.69 0.79
C GLY A 173 0.65 10.10 0.94
N ALA A 174 1.42 11.08 0.47
CA ALA A 174 1.01 12.47 0.44
C ALA A 174 -0.27 12.64 -0.39
N ALA A 175 -0.34 12.05 -1.59
CA ALA A 175 -1.54 12.12 -2.42
C ALA A 175 -2.78 11.53 -1.74
N GLN A 176 -2.61 10.46 -0.94
CA GLN A 176 -3.72 9.89 -0.18
C GLN A 176 -4.14 10.77 1.01
N VAL A 177 -3.19 11.25 1.82
CA VAL A 177 -3.49 12.11 2.98
C VAL A 177 -4.13 13.44 2.54
N LEU A 178 -3.79 13.92 1.35
CA LEU A 178 -4.33 15.15 0.76
C LEU A 178 -5.62 14.93 -0.06
N GLY A 179 -6.20 13.72 -0.06
CA GLY A 179 -7.44 13.43 -0.79
C GLY A 179 -7.32 13.48 -2.31
N MET A 180 -6.11 13.46 -2.88
CA MET A 180 -5.88 13.63 -4.32
C MET A 180 -6.05 12.33 -5.12
N LYS A 181 -6.02 11.17 -4.47
CA LYS A 181 -6.16 9.86 -5.11
C LYS A 181 -7.14 8.98 -4.34
N ASP A 182 -8.01 8.30 -5.08
CA ASP A 182 -8.88 7.28 -4.51
C ASP A 182 -8.11 5.98 -4.21
N VAL A 183 -8.73 5.11 -3.41
CA VAL A 183 -8.13 3.82 -3.00
C VAL A 183 -7.77 2.91 -4.18
N ARG A 184 -8.46 3.04 -5.32
CA ARG A 184 -8.21 2.24 -6.50
C ARG A 184 -6.95 2.72 -7.22
N GLN A 185 -6.76 4.03 -7.32
CA GLN A 185 -5.55 4.65 -7.86
C GLN A 185 -4.34 4.32 -6.99
N VAL A 186 -4.46 4.51 -5.67
CA VAL A 186 -3.39 4.20 -4.71
C VAL A 186 -3.01 2.72 -4.77
N GLY A 187 -3.98 1.81 -4.64
CA GLY A 187 -3.71 0.37 -4.64
C GLY A 187 -3.08 -0.13 -5.95
N ARG A 188 -3.47 0.48 -7.08
CA ARG A 188 -2.85 0.18 -8.38
C ARG A 188 -1.42 0.69 -8.48
N GLU A 189 -1.15 1.93 -8.10
CA GLU A 189 0.20 2.50 -8.18
C GLU A 189 1.16 1.83 -7.20
N LEU A 190 0.70 1.44 -6.01
CA LEU A 190 1.47 0.61 -5.08
C LEU A 190 1.82 -0.75 -5.70
N ALA A 191 0.87 -1.39 -6.39
CA ALA A 191 1.12 -2.65 -7.10
C ALA A 191 2.04 -2.47 -8.31
N ASP A 192 1.93 -1.36 -9.04
CA ASP A 192 2.82 -1.04 -10.17
C ASP A 192 4.25 -0.76 -9.67
N LEU A 193 4.42 -0.10 -8.51
CA LEU A 193 5.71 0.07 -7.85
C LEU A 193 6.32 -1.29 -7.44
N ALA A 194 5.52 -2.15 -6.80
CA ALA A 194 5.94 -3.50 -6.44
C ALA A 194 6.31 -4.34 -7.68
N ASP A 195 5.53 -4.27 -8.77
CA ASP A 195 5.84 -4.92 -10.05
C ASP A 195 7.19 -4.45 -10.62
N GLY A 196 7.51 -3.16 -10.50
CA GLY A 196 8.79 -2.59 -10.92
C GLY A 196 9.98 -3.11 -10.11
N ILE A 197 9.84 -3.09 -8.78
CA ILE A 197 10.87 -3.58 -7.84
C ILE A 197 11.11 -5.08 -8.01
N VAL A 198 10.04 -5.89 -8.08
CA VAL A 198 10.14 -7.35 -8.28
C VAL A 198 10.78 -7.68 -9.62
N ASP A 199 10.46 -6.95 -10.69
CA ASP A 199 11.08 -7.15 -12.00
C ASP A 199 12.58 -6.80 -12.00
N GLN A 200 12.96 -5.72 -11.32
CA GLN A 200 14.37 -5.31 -11.20
C GLN A 200 15.18 -6.29 -10.34
N ALA A 201 14.65 -6.68 -9.18
CA ALA A 201 15.28 -7.68 -8.31
C ALA A 201 15.41 -9.05 -8.99
N LEU A 202 14.41 -9.46 -9.79
CA LEU A 202 14.47 -10.70 -10.57
C LEU A 202 15.60 -10.67 -11.61
N LYS A 203 15.81 -9.53 -12.29
CA LYS A 203 16.93 -9.37 -13.25
C LYS A 203 18.28 -9.49 -12.56
N TRP A 204 18.47 -8.80 -11.43
CA TRP A 204 19.72 -8.90 -10.66
C TRP A 204 19.99 -10.32 -10.16
N ALA A 205 18.98 -10.97 -9.58
CA ALA A 205 19.09 -12.36 -9.14
C ALA A 205 19.46 -13.28 -10.31
N TRP A 206 18.86 -13.07 -11.48
CA TRP A 206 19.18 -13.85 -12.67
C TRP A 206 20.64 -13.66 -13.09
N GLU A 207 21.08 -12.40 -13.23
CA GLU A 207 22.45 -12.05 -13.65
C GLU A 207 23.51 -12.55 -12.68
N GLU A 208 23.23 -12.52 -11.37
CA GLU A 208 24.13 -13.05 -10.32
C GLU A 208 24.30 -14.56 -10.43
N LEU A 209 23.26 -15.30 -10.81
CA LEU A 209 23.29 -16.76 -10.87
C LEU A 209 23.98 -17.29 -12.13
N LEU A 210 23.91 -16.56 -13.25
CA LEU A 210 24.42 -17.02 -14.56
C LEU A 210 25.91 -17.40 -14.58
N PRO A 211 26.86 -16.64 -13.99
CA PRO A 211 28.27 -17.00 -14.02
C PRO A 211 28.58 -18.33 -13.34
N ARG A 212 27.85 -18.67 -12.27
CA ARG A 212 28.10 -19.87 -11.46
C ARG A 212 27.38 -21.10 -11.99
N TRP A 213 26.13 -20.93 -12.41
CA TRP A 213 25.24 -22.05 -12.73
C TRP A 213 24.95 -22.18 -14.23
N GLY A 214 25.24 -21.15 -15.03
CA GLY A 214 24.89 -21.12 -16.44
C GLY A 214 23.44 -20.77 -16.72
N ARG A 215 23.08 -20.78 -18.01
CA ARG A 215 21.71 -20.51 -18.47
C ARG A 215 20.87 -21.80 -18.37
N PRO A 216 19.67 -21.76 -17.77
CA PRO A 216 18.75 -22.90 -17.77
C PRO A 216 18.20 -23.12 -19.19
N LEU A 217 18.28 -24.36 -19.67
CA LEU A 217 17.81 -24.75 -20.99
C LEU A 217 16.78 -25.88 -20.86
N ASP A 218 15.82 -25.92 -21.77
CA ASP A 218 14.95 -27.08 -21.93
C ASP A 218 15.67 -28.22 -22.66
N GLN A 219 15.00 -29.37 -22.78
CA GLN A 219 15.51 -30.54 -23.50
C GLN A 219 15.89 -30.31 -24.97
N TYR A 220 15.45 -29.21 -25.59
CA TYR A 220 15.76 -28.82 -26.96
C TYR A 220 16.85 -27.74 -27.04
N GLY A 221 17.47 -27.38 -25.91
CA GLY A 221 18.50 -26.36 -25.83
C GLY A 221 17.97 -24.92 -25.91
N ARG A 222 16.67 -24.70 -25.73
CA ARG A 222 16.06 -23.36 -25.72
C ARG A 222 16.06 -22.81 -24.29
N PRO A 223 16.20 -21.49 -24.07
CA PRO A 223 16.17 -20.93 -22.72
C PRO A 223 14.85 -21.24 -22.00
N ALA A 224 14.96 -21.88 -20.84
CA ALA A 224 13.83 -22.06 -19.94
C ALA A 224 13.47 -20.71 -19.29
N LYS A 225 12.19 -20.52 -18.98
CA LYS A 225 11.62 -19.25 -18.56
C LYS A 225 10.99 -19.36 -17.18
N PHE A 226 11.02 -18.24 -16.46
CA PHE A 226 10.48 -18.11 -15.12
C PHE A 226 9.41 -17.02 -15.07
N CYS A 227 8.42 -17.17 -14.20
CA CYS A 227 7.33 -16.23 -13.99
C CYS A 227 7.05 -16.08 -12.49
N VAL A 228 6.87 -14.83 -12.08
CA VAL A 228 6.41 -14.46 -10.75
C VAL A 228 4.94 -14.04 -10.86
N VAL A 229 4.06 -14.70 -10.10
CA VAL A 229 2.63 -14.42 -10.05
C VAL A 229 2.32 -13.77 -8.71
N GLY A 230 1.70 -12.60 -8.72
CA GLY A 230 1.14 -11.98 -7.52
C GLY A 230 -0.26 -12.51 -7.21
N LEU A 231 -0.55 -12.70 -5.94
CA LEU A 231 -1.84 -13.13 -5.39
C LEU A 231 -2.40 -12.09 -4.41
N GLY A 232 -3.55 -12.38 -3.80
CA GLY A 232 -4.11 -11.54 -2.73
C GLY A 232 -4.28 -10.07 -3.15
N LYS A 233 -3.95 -9.14 -2.24
CA LYS A 233 -4.01 -7.70 -2.53
C LYS A 233 -3.05 -7.29 -3.65
N TYR A 234 -1.89 -7.94 -3.75
CA TYR A 234 -0.89 -7.65 -4.78
C TYR A 234 -1.40 -7.99 -6.19
N GLY A 235 -1.92 -9.21 -6.35
CA GLY A 235 -2.51 -9.70 -7.59
C GLY A 235 -3.77 -8.91 -7.96
N GLY A 236 -4.60 -8.55 -6.97
CA GLY A 236 -5.79 -7.71 -7.09
C GLY A 236 -5.52 -6.24 -7.48
N GLN A 237 -4.26 -5.79 -7.43
CA GLN A 237 -3.88 -4.36 -7.53
C GLN A 237 -4.60 -3.50 -6.49
N GLU A 238 -4.57 -3.99 -5.25
CA GLU A 238 -5.26 -3.46 -4.09
C GLU A 238 -4.30 -3.41 -2.89
N LEU A 239 -3.01 -3.17 -3.14
CA LEU A 239 -2.02 -3.03 -2.08
C LEU A 239 -2.33 -1.81 -1.19
N ASN A 240 -1.78 -1.85 0.02
CA ASN A 240 -1.70 -0.73 0.94
C ASN A 240 -0.27 -0.66 1.54
N TYR A 241 0.00 0.31 2.41
CA TYR A 241 1.36 0.65 2.85
C TYR A 241 2.07 -0.42 3.69
N SER A 242 1.33 -1.39 4.25
CA SER A 242 1.90 -2.49 5.05
C SER A 242 1.47 -3.88 4.55
N SER A 243 1.10 -3.98 3.27
CA SER A 243 0.74 -5.26 2.65
C SER A 243 1.97 -6.13 2.41
N ASP A 244 1.84 -7.41 2.73
CA ASP A 244 2.72 -8.45 2.19
C ASP A 244 2.55 -8.55 0.68
N VAL A 245 3.61 -8.98 -0.02
CA VAL A 245 3.51 -9.43 -1.42
C VAL A 245 3.35 -10.95 -1.45
N ASP A 246 2.12 -11.40 -1.73
CA ASP A 246 1.81 -12.81 -1.91
C ASP A 246 2.28 -13.28 -3.29
N LEU A 247 3.20 -14.25 -3.36
CA LEU A 247 3.82 -14.68 -4.63
C LEU A 247 3.71 -16.19 -4.88
N LEU A 248 3.62 -16.56 -6.17
CA LEU A 248 3.92 -17.89 -6.69
C LEU A 248 5.04 -17.82 -7.72
N PHE A 249 5.88 -18.85 -7.72
CA PHE A 249 6.97 -19.01 -8.68
C PHE A 249 6.74 -20.22 -9.59
N ILE A 250 6.90 -19.98 -10.89
CA ILE A 250 6.58 -20.95 -11.94
C ILE A 250 7.68 -20.91 -13.00
N TYR A 251 8.14 -22.07 -13.47
CA TYR A 251 8.94 -22.17 -14.69
C TYR A 251 8.27 -23.04 -15.75
N ASP A 252 8.65 -22.90 -17.01
CA ASP A 252 7.96 -23.57 -18.12
C ASP A 252 8.34 -25.03 -18.34
N GLU A 253 9.64 -25.36 -18.39
CA GLU A 253 10.09 -26.68 -18.84
C GLU A 253 11.23 -27.24 -17.98
N GLU A 254 11.22 -28.56 -17.80
CA GLU A 254 12.36 -29.30 -17.23
C GLU A 254 13.56 -29.30 -18.18
N GLY A 255 14.73 -29.57 -17.61
CA GLY A 255 16.00 -29.57 -18.32
C GLY A 255 17.14 -29.24 -17.38
N GLU A 256 18.25 -28.77 -17.94
CA GLU A 256 19.48 -28.52 -17.19
C GLU A 256 20.12 -27.21 -17.62
N THR A 257 20.89 -26.63 -16.70
CA THR A 257 21.68 -25.45 -16.99
C THR A 257 22.94 -25.80 -17.78
N ARG A 258 23.35 -24.90 -18.67
CA ARG A 258 24.64 -25.00 -19.37
C ARG A 258 25.64 -24.01 -18.76
N ALA A 259 26.44 -24.50 -17.82
CA ALA A 259 27.43 -23.69 -17.11
C ALA A 259 28.61 -23.28 -18.01
N PRO A 260 29.16 -22.06 -17.84
CA PRO A 260 30.44 -21.68 -18.44
C PRO A 260 31.60 -22.51 -17.84
N ARG A 261 32.79 -22.45 -18.45
CA ARG A 261 33.98 -23.17 -17.94
C ARG A 261 34.23 -22.80 -16.47
N GLY A 262 34.25 -23.80 -15.58
CA GLY A 262 34.45 -23.62 -14.14
C GLY A 262 33.17 -23.47 -13.30
N GLY A 263 31.99 -23.44 -13.93
CA GLY A 263 30.69 -23.47 -13.24
C GLY A 263 30.13 -24.89 -13.06
N TYR A 264 28.94 -24.98 -12.46
CA TYR A 264 28.24 -26.24 -12.18
C TYR A 264 26.90 -26.30 -12.93
N SER A 265 26.69 -27.35 -13.72
CA SER A 265 25.39 -27.64 -14.32
C SER A 265 24.46 -28.29 -13.29
N VAL A 266 23.21 -27.84 -13.25
CA VAL A 266 22.16 -28.33 -12.34
C VAL A 266 20.85 -28.46 -13.11
N ASP A 267 19.89 -29.22 -12.59
CA ASP A 267 18.55 -29.24 -13.17
C ASP A 267 17.85 -27.87 -13.03
N ASN A 268 16.90 -27.61 -13.92
CA ASN A 268 16.15 -26.36 -13.95
C ASN A 268 15.40 -26.10 -12.63
N GLY A 269 14.87 -27.14 -11.99
CA GLY A 269 14.20 -27.03 -10.69
C GLY A 269 15.14 -26.45 -9.62
N GLN A 270 16.37 -26.96 -9.53
CA GLN A 270 17.41 -26.43 -8.64
C GLN A 270 17.81 -24.99 -8.99
N PHE A 271 18.01 -24.67 -10.28
CA PHE A 271 18.36 -23.31 -10.69
C PHE A 271 17.25 -22.31 -10.32
N PHE A 272 15.99 -22.61 -10.66
CA PHE A 272 14.88 -21.71 -10.39
C PHE A 272 14.52 -21.63 -8.91
N ARG A 273 14.74 -22.69 -8.13
CA ARG A 273 14.67 -22.62 -6.67
C ARG A 273 15.67 -21.60 -6.13
N ARG A 274 16.94 -21.66 -6.55
CA ARG A 274 17.97 -20.68 -6.14
C ARG A 274 17.61 -19.27 -6.58
N LEU A 275 17.07 -19.11 -7.78
CA LEU A 275 16.60 -17.82 -8.28
C LEU A 275 15.48 -17.26 -7.40
N GLY A 276 14.48 -18.08 -7.05
CA GLY A 276 13.38 -17.71 -6.17
C GLY A 276 13.86 -17.35 -4.76
N GLU A 277 14.75 -18.15 -4.17
CA GLU A 277 15.39 -17.86 -2.88
C GLU A 277 16.15 -16.53 -2.92
N ARG A 278 16.92 -16.29 -3.99
CA ARG A 278 17.68 -15.05 -4.14
C ARG A 278 16.77 -13.83 -4.36
N LEU A 279 15.69 -13.99 -5.13
CA LEU A 279 14.69 -12.93 -5.29
C LEU A 279 14.06 -12.57 -3.95
N ILE A 280 13.64 -13.56 -3.15
CA ILE A 280 13.09 -13.32 -1.80
C ILE A 280 14.12 -12.58 -0.95
N GLN A 281 15.39 -13.03 -0.93
CA GLN A 281 16.45 -12.37 -0.17
C GLN A 281 16.61 -10.90 -0.56
N LEU A 282 16.57 -10.55 -1.84
CA LEU A 282 16.67 -9.16 -2.31
C LEU A 282 15.46 -8.33 -1.86
N LEU A 283 14.25 -8.88 -1.94
CA LEU A 283 13.01 -8.21 -1.55
C LEU A 283 12.89 -8.00 -0.03
N THR A 284 13.45 -8.91 0.76
CA THR A 284 13.41 -8.87 2.23
C THR A 284 14.71 -8.36 2.87
N ALA A 285 15.69 -7.93 2.06
CA ALA A 285 16.99 -7.49 2.57
C ALA A 285 16.85 -6.23 3.42
N MET A 286 17.24 -6.31 4.70
CA MET A 286 17.35 -5.13 5.56
C MET A 286 18.60 -4.34 5.16
N THR A 287 18.42 -3.11 4.71
CA THR A 287 19.50 -2.15 4.44
C THR A 287 19.49 -1.04 5.50
N GLY A 288 20.52 -0.18 5.50
CA GLY A 288 20.47 1.07 6.28
C GLY A 288 19.27 1.96 5.92
N GLU A 289 18.67 1.72 4.74
CA GLU A 289 17.50 2.43 4.25
C GLU A 289 16.17 1.75 4.61
N GLY A 290 16.15 0.48 5.04
CA GLY A 290 14.94 -0.30 5.36
C GLY A 290 14.84 -1.63 4.60
N PHE A 291 13.63 -2.19 4.51
CA PHE A 291 13.32 -3.39 3.70
C PHE A 291 12.14 -3.12 2.74
N PHE A 292 12.06 -3.83 1.59
CA PHE A 292 11.11 -3.44 0.54
C PHE A 292 9.70 -3.91 0.86
N TYR A 293 9.58 -5.22 1.03
CA TYR A 293 8.33 -5.91 1.28
C TYR A 293 8.57 -7.13 2.15
N SER A 294 7.59 -7.43 2.99
CA SER A 294 7.40 -8.79 3.49
C SER A 294 6.89 -9.65 2.35
N VAL A 295 7.49 -10.83 2.13
CA VAL A 295 7.10 -11.75 1.06
C VAL A 295 6.38 -12.95 1.66
N ASP A 296 5.18 -13.24 1.16
CA ASP A 296 4.41 -14.43 1.56
C ASP A 296 4.35 -15.46 0.43
N MET A 297 4.84 -16.68 0.72
CA MET A 297 4.84 -17.81 -0.19
C MET A 297 3.87 -18.92 0.25
N ARG A 298 3.10 -18.74 1.34
CA ARG A 298 2.25 -19.79 1.96
C ARG A 298 1.09 -20.23 1.09
N LEU A 299 0.73 -19.42 0.10
CA LEU A 299 -0.36 -19.65 -0.83
C LEU A 299 0.00 -20.57 -2.02
N ARG A 300 1.21 -21.13 -2.04
CA ARG A 300 1.62 -22.11 -3.06
C ARG A 300 1.05 -23.51 -2.78
N PRO A 301 0.95 -24.39 -3.79
CA PRO A 301 0.53 -25.77 -3.60
C PRO A 301 1.33 -26.50 -2.51
N ASP A 302 0.61 -27.20 -1.63
CA ASP A 302 1.11 -27.84 -0.41
C ASP A 302 1.68 -26.85 0.64
N GLY A 303 1.36 -25.55 0.53
CA GLY A 303 1.65 -24.54 1.54
C GLY A 303 3.13 -24.38 1.87
N ILE A 304 3.46 -24.25 3.17
CA ILE A 304 4.84 -24.10 3.65
C ILE A 304 5.71 -25.33 3.37
N ASP A 305 5.10 -26.51 3.29
CA ASP A 305 5.78 -27.78 3.02
C ASP A 305 5.98 -28.03 1.52
N GLY A 306 5.27 -27.27 0.67
CA GLY A 306 5.38 -27.34 -0.77
C GLY A 306 6.68 -26.76 -1.33
N ALA A 307 7.06 -27.25 -2.52
CA ALA A 307 8.20 -26.72 -3.26
C ALA A 307 8.03 -25.21 -3.52
N LEU A 308 9.11 -24.44 -3.28
CA LEU A 308 9.12 -22.98 -3.47
C LEU A 308 8.80 -22.59 -4.92
N VAL A 309 9.28 -23.39 -5.87
CA VAL A 309 9.10 -23.22 -7.30
C VAL A 309 8.68 -24.56 -7.89
N ARG A 310 7.75 -24.53 -8.84
CA ARG A 310 7.30 -25.72 -9.57
C ARG A 310 7.28 -25.48 -11.08
N PRO A 311 7.50 -26.51 -11.90
CA PRO A 311 7.25 -26.43 -13.33
C PRO A 311 5.75 -26.26 -13.57
N LEU A 312 5.39 -25.67 -14.70
CA LEU A 312 4.01 -25.42 -15.10
C LEU A 312 3.14 -26.70 -15.05
N ALA A 313 3.68 -27.83 -15.52
CA ALA A 313 2.99 -29.12 -15.53
C ALA A 313 2.67 -29.65 -14.12
N SER A 314 3.49 -29.33 -13.12
CA SER A 314 3.23 -29.74 -11.72
C SER A 314 2.07 -28.97 -11.11
N TYR A 315 1.89 -27.68 -11.45
CA TYR A 315 0.71 -26.94 -11.04
C TYR A 315 -0.57 -27.50 -11.67
N LEU A 316 -0.52 -27.90 -12.95
CA LEU A 316 -1.66 -28.52 -13.64
C LEU A 316 -2.13 -29.76 -12.87
N SER A 317 -1.21 -30.70 -12.69
CA SER A 317 -1.49 -31.99 -12.04
C SER A 317 -2.02 -31.77 -10.62
N TYR A 318 -1.42 -30.83 -9.88
CA TYR A 318 -1.87 -30.50 -8.53
C TYR A 318 -3.32 -30.02 -8.48
N TYR A 319 -3.66 -29.00 -9.28
CA TYR A 319 -5.00 -28.42 -9.24
C TYR A 319 -6.08 -29.34 -9.82
N GLU A 320 -5.72 -30.22 -10.77
CA GLU A 320 -6.64 -31.24 -11.29
C GLU A 320 -6.95 -32.34 -10.26
N GLU A 321 -5.95 -32.78 -9.49
CA GLU A 321 -6.08 -33.93 -8.59
C GLU A 321 -6.47 -33.54 -7.15
N ARG A 322 -5.95 -32.42 -6.64
CA ARG A 322 -5.97 -32.05 -5.22
C ARG A 322 -6.38 -30.61 -4.94
N GLY A 323 -6.79 -29.85 -5.98
CA GLY A 323 -7.08 -28.43 -5.85
C GLY A 323 -8.35 -28.14 -5.07
N GLU A 324 -8.21 -27.39 -3.98
CA GLU A 324 -9.29 -27.05 -3.04
C GLU A 324 -10.05 -25.77 -3.46
N LEU A 325 -11.26 -25.57 -2.92
CA LEU A 325 -12.09 -24.42 -3.30
C LEU A 325 -11.53 -23.09 -2.81
N TRP A 326 -10.92 -23.05 -1.62
CA TRP A 326 -10.23 -21.84 -1.14
C TRP A 326 -9.07 -21.43 -2.06
N GLU A 327 -8.39 -22.38 -2.71
CA GLU A 327 -7.35 -22.09 -3.71
C GLU A 327 -7.96 -21.48 -4.97
N ARG A 328 -9.13 -21.97 -5.41
CA ARG A 328 -9.87 -21.36 -6.52
C ARG A 328 -10.21 -19.91 -6.18
N GLN A 329 -10.75 -19.65 -4.98
CA GLN A 329 -11.08 -18.32 -4.51
C GLN A 329 -9.85 -17.39 -4.52
N MET A 330 -8.73 -17.86 -3.99
CA MET A 330 -7.46 -17.12 -3.98
C MET A 330 -6.95 -16.80 -5.39
N LEU A 331 -6.99 -17.78 -6.30
CA LEU A 331 -6.47 -17.66 -7.67
C LEU A 331 -7.30 -16.73 -8.55
N ILE A 332 -8.50 -16.31 -8.13
CA ILE A 332 -9.24 -15.22 -8.80
C ILE A 332 -8.38 -13.96 -8.89
N LYS A 333 -7.57 -13.68 -7.86
CA LYS A 333 -6.69 -12.50 -7.83
C LYS A 333 -5.34 -12.73 -8.52
N ALA A 334 -5.07 -13.91 -9.09
CA ALA A 334 -3.79 -14.21 -9.71
C ALA A 334 -3.47 -13.28 -10.90
N ARG A 335 -2.27 -12.70 -10.90
CA ARG A 335 -1.78 -11.79 -11.95
C ARG A 335 -0.27 -11.94 -12.12
N ARG A 336 0.23 -11.85 -13.36
CA ARG A 336 1.68 -11.74 -13.59
C ARG A 336 2.22 -10.46 -12.96
N ALA A 337 3.18 -10.62 -12.05
CA ALA A 337 3.95 -9.52 -11.46
C ALA A 337 5.22 -9.25 -12.28
N ALA A 338 6.05 -10.28 -12.47
CA ALA A 338 7.33 -10.19 -13.18
C ALA A 338 7.65 -11.45 -14.00
N GLY A 339 8.70 -11.38 -14.81
CA GLY A 339 9.15 -12.51 -15.64
C GLY A 339 8.28 -12.76 -16.87
N SER A 340 8.32 -13.99 -17.36
CA SER A 340 7.86 -14.37 -18.70
C SER A 340 6.34 -14.28 -18.89
N THR A 341 5.93 -13.44 -19.86
CA THR A 341 4.54 -13.37 -20.34
C THR A 341 4.05 -14.70 -20.93
N GLN A 342 4.93 -15.48 -21.55
CA GLN A 342 4.54 -16.74 -22.18
C GLN A 342 4.17 -17.81 -21.14
N VAL A 343 4.96 -17.91 -20.06
CA VAL A 343 4.66 -18.83 -18.94
C VAL A 343 3.35 -18.42 -18.26
N TRP A 344 3.17 -17.12 -18.02
CA TRP A 344 1.92 -16.60 -17.49
C TRP A 344 0.70 -16.93 -18.36
N GLN A 345 0.79 -16.75 -19.68
CA GLN A 345 -0.34 -17.03 -20.58
C GLN A 345 -0.74 -18.51 -20.53
N ARG A 346 0.23 -19.44 -20.51
CA ARG A 346 -0.03 -20.87 -20.37
C ARG A 346 -0.63 -21.19 -18.98
N PHE A 347 -0.05 -20.65 -17.91
CA PHE A 347 -0.58 -20.81 -16.55
C PHE A 347 -2.01 -20.30 -16.43
N ARG A 348 -2.31 -19.12 -16.97
CA ARG A 348 -3.65 -18.54 -16.96
C ARG A 348 -4.66 -19.39 -17.75
N GLN A 349 -4.26 -19.95 -18.90
CA GLN A 349 -5.13 -20.83 -19.69
C GLN A 349 -5.54 -22.08 -18.89
N MET A 350 -4.62 -22.62 -18.11
CA MET A 350 -4.87 -23.73 -17.19
C MET A 350 -5.68 -23.32 -15.95
N LEU A 351 -5.40 -22.15 -15.37
CA LEU A 351 -6.11 -21.68 -14.19
C LEU A 351 -7.60 -21.44 -14.44
N ILE A 352 -7.98 -20.94 -15.62
CA ILE A 352 -9.37 -20.58 -15.91
C ILE A 352 -10.35 -21.75 -15.70
N PRO A 353 -10.17 -22.95 -16.29
CA PRO A 353 -11.07 -24.08 -16.09
C PRO A 353 -11.03 -24.62 -14.65
N PHE A 354 -9.90 -24.49 -13.94
CA PHE A 354 -9.82 -24.83 -12.53
C PHE A 354 -10.58 -23.84 -11.64
N VAL A 355 -10.38 -22.54 -11.79
CA VAL A 355 -11.03 -21.54 -10.94
C VAL A 355 -12.53 -21.42 -11.25
N PHE A 356 -12.92 -21.54 -12.52
CA PHE A 356 -14.29 -21.37 -13.01
C PHE A 356 -14.78 -22.61 -13.77
N PRO A 357 -14.93 -23.76 -13.10
CA PRO A 357 -15.42 -24.98 -13.71
C PRO A 357 -16.88 -24.84 -14.13
N GLY A 358 -17.36 -25.70 -15.03
CA GLY A 358 -18.78 -25.72 -15.41
C GLY A 358 -19.72 -26.15 -14.27
N HIS A 359 -19.18 -26.88 -13.29
CA HIS A 359 -19.88 -27.33 -12.10
C HIS A 359 -18.87 -27.56 -10.96
N PHE A 360 -19.26 -27.23 -9.73
CA PHE A 360 -18.49 -27.54 -8.52
C PHE A 360 -19.03 -28.84 -7.89
N ALA A 361 -18.15 -29.63 -7.28
CA ALA A 361 -18.56 -30.80 -6.50
C ALA A 361 -19.25 -30.37 -5.19
N ASP A 362 -18.66 -29.39 -4.51
CA ASP A 362 -19.21 -28.75 -3.31
C ASP A 362 -19.71 -27.33 -3.64
N ASP A 363 -20.75 -26.86 -2.94
CA ASP A 363 -21.27 -25.50 -3.13
C ASP A 363 -20.30 -24.45 -2.54
N PRO A 364 -19.72 -23.56 -3.37
CA PRO A 364 -18.85 -22.48 -2.88
C PRO A 364 -19.46 -21.61 -1.78
N ARG A 365 -20.78 -21.45 -1.76
CA ARG A 365 -21.48 -20.67 -0.73
C ARG A 365 -21.31 -21.29 0.65
N GLN A 366 -21.49 -22.60 0.75
CA GLN A 366 -21.43 -23.31 2.03
C GLN A 366 -20.01 -23.30 2.60
N GLU A 367 -19.00 -23.49 1.78
CA GLU A 367 -17.61 -23.49 2.24
C GLU A 367 -17.16 -22.10 2.68
N ILE A 368 -17.45 -21.07 1.89
CA ILE A 368 -17.13 -19.68 2.26
C ILE A 368 -17.87 -19.29 3.55
N ALA A 369 -19.14 -19.67 3.71
CA ALA A 369 -19.90 -19.43 4.93
C ALA A 369 -19.29 -20.14 6.15
N ARG A 370 -18.84 -21.40 6.01
CA ARG A 370 -18.13 -22.14 7.09
C ARG A 370 -16.83 -21.46 7.49
N VAL A 371 -16.05 -20.98 6.52
CA VAL A 371 -14.82 -20.23 6.79
C VAL A 371 -15.13 -18.93 7.52
N LYS A 372 -16.15 -18.18 7.09
CA LYS A 372 -16.57 -16.95 7.76
C LYS A 372 -17.02 -17.19 9.19
N GLN A 373 -17.84 -18.21 9.44
CA GLN A 373 -18.28 -18.56 10.80
C GLN A 373 -17.10 -18.85 11.74
N ARG A 374 -16.06 -19.53 11.24
CA ARG A 374 -14.83 -19.77 12.01
C ARG A 374 -14.09 -18.48 12.33
N ILE A 375 -13.96 -17.58 11.35
CA ILE A 375 -13.32 -16.27 11.52
C ILE A 375 -14.09 -15.44 12.57
N GLU A 376 -15.42 -15.38 12.48
CA GLU A 376 -16.24 -14.64 13.45
C GLU A 376 -16.16 -15.23 14.85
N ALA A 377 -16.15 -16.56 14.99
CA ALA A 377 -15.97 -17.22 16.29
C ALA A 377 -14.60 -16.89 16.92
N GLU A 378 -13.53 -16.83 16.12
CA GLU A 378 -12.21 -16.44 16.59
C GLU A 378 -12.19 -14.97 17.06
N ILE A 379 -12.80 -14.06 16.31
CA ILE A 379 -12.89 -12.63 16.68
C ILE A 379 -13.74 -12.43 17.93
N ALA A 380 -14.90 -13.09 18.03
CA ALA A 380 -15.77 -13.00 19.20
C ALA A 380 -15.08 -13.44 20.50
N SER A 381 -14.06 -14.30 20.39
CA SER A 381 -13.24 -14.70 21.55
C SER A 381 -12.24 -13.63 22.01
N ARG A 382 -12.00 -12.60 21.19
CA ARG A 382 -11.13 -11.45 21.47
C ARG A 382 -12.00 -10.24 21.79
N ALA A 383 -12.21 -9.98 23.08
CA ALA A 383 -12.97 -8.79 23.51
C ALA A 383 -12.31 -7.51 22.98
N GLY A 384 -13.12 -6.61 22.38
CA GLY A 384 -12.67 -5.28 21.91
C GLY A 384 -12.06 -5.23 20.51
N ASP A 385 -12.13 -6.30 19.70
CA ASP A 385 -11.51 -6.31 18.36
C ASP A 385 -12.36 -5.53 17.32
N ASN A 386 -12.17 -4.21 17.24
CA ASN A 386 -12.81 -3.30 16.26
C ASN A 386 -12.14 -3.39 14.87
N ASN A 387 -12.00 -4.61 14.34
CA ASN A 387 -11.24 -4.91 13.14
C ASN A 387 -12.04 -4.67 11.85
N ILE A 388 -11.75 -3.58 11.13
CA ILE A 388 -12.49 -3.21 9.90
C ILE A 388 -12.40 -4.25 8.78
N LYS A 389 -11.40 -5.13 8.82
CA LYS A 389 -11.18 -6.14 7.81
C LYS A 389 -12.02 -7.38 8.07
N LEU A 390 -12.09 -7.84 9.32
CA LEU A 390 -12.64 -9.16 9.64
C LEU A 390 -14.02 -9.12 10.33
N GLN A 391 -14.41 -7.97 10.89
CA GLN A 391 -15.72 -7.80 11.53
C GLN A 391 -16.89 -8.10 10.58
N PRO A 392 -18.09 -8.42 11.10
CA PRO A 392 -19.29 -8.53 10.29
C PRO A 392 -19.52 -7.26 9.44
N GLY A 393 -19.69 -7.42 8.14
CA GLY A 393 -19.81 -6.30 7.20
C GLY A 393 -18.49 -5.65 6.79
N GLY A 394 -17.35 -6.17 7.26
CA GLY A 394 -16.02 -5.65 6.95
C GLY A 394 -15.52 -6.00 5.55
N ILE A 395 -14.26 -5.63 5.28
CA ILE A 395 -13.62 -5.81 3.95
C ILE A 395 -13.72 -7.26 3.47
N ARG A 396 -13.49 -8.23 4.35
CA ARG A 396 -13.49 -9.65 4.01
C ARG A 396 -14.86 -10.15 3.53
N ASP A 397 -15.95 -9.59 4.06
CA ASP A 397 -17.31 -9.98 3.65
C ASP A 397 -17.60 -9.51 2.23
N ILE A 398 -17.14 -8.31 1.88
CA ILE A 398 -17.22 -7.80 0.50
C ILE A 398 -16.42 -8.71 -0.44
N GLU A 399 -15.18 -9.08 -0.08
CA GLU A 399 -14.37 -10.00 -0.87
C GLU A 399 -15.06 -11.35 -1.05
N PHE A 400 -15.65 -11.90 0.01
CA PHE A 400 -16.37 -13.18 0.00
C PHE A 400 -17.61 -13.13 -0.90
N ILE A 401 -18.45 -12.10 -0.79
CA ILE A 401 -19.61 -11.92 -1.67
C ILE A 401 -19.17 -11.88 -3.13
N VAL A 402 -18.22 -10.99 -3.46
CA VAL A 402 -17.78 -10.77 -4.83
C VAL A 402 -17.15 -12.03 -5.41
N GLN A 403 -16.23 -12.67 -4.68
CA GLN A 403 -15.55 -13.88 -5.14
C GLN A 403 -16.49 -15.07 -5.23
N CYS A 404 -17.46 -15.23 -4.33
CA CYS A 404 -18.47 -16.27 -4.43
C CYS A 404 -19.29 -16.12 -5.73
N LEU A 405 -19.78 -14.91 -6.01
CA LEU A 405 -20.50 -14.62 -7.26
C LEU A 405 -19.63 -14.85 -8.50
N GLN A 406 -18.34 -14.53 -8.42
CA GLN A 406 -17.39 -14.83 -9.50
C GLN A 406 -17.18 -16.33 -9.69
N LEU A 407 -17.05 -17.13 -8.63
CA LEU A 407 -16.89 -18.58 -8.73
C LEU A 407 -18.13 -19.21 -9.38
N LEU A 408 -19.32 -18.88 -8.87
CA LEU A 408 -20.59 -19.47 -9.32
C LEU A 408 -20.91 -19.14 -10.79
N ASN A 409 -20.59 -17.93 -11.24
CA ASN A 409 -21.02 -17.43 -12.55
C ASN A 409 -19.87 -17.25 -13.54
N GLY A 410 -18.62 -17.41 -13.08
CA GLY A 410 -17.45 -17.09 -13.88
C GLY A 410 -17.32 -17.99 -15.11
N HIS A 411 -17.83 -19.22 -15.06
CA HIS A 411 -17.82 -20.14 -16.19
C HIS A 411 -18.61 -19.58 -17.39
N THR A 412 -19.88 -19.22 -17.16
CA THR A 412 -20.81 -18.70 -18.17
C THR A 412 -20.60 -17.21 -18.48
N HIS A 413 -19.99 -16.45 -17.56
CA HIS A 413 -19.77 -15.01 -17.70
C HIS A 413 -18.29 -14.64 -17.57
N PRO A 414 -17.44 -14.90 -18.59
CA PRO A 414 -16.00 -14.64 -18.53
C PRO A 414 -15.62 -13.19 -18.21
N GLN A 415 -16.48 -12.23 -18.52
CA GLN A 415 -16.27 -10.82 -18.23
C GLN A 415 -16.08 -10.57 -16.73
N ILE A 416 -16.76 -11.32 -15.84
CA ILE A 416 -16.71 -11.05 -14.39
C ILE A 416 -15.42 -11.53 -13.72
N ARG A 417 -14.55 -12.27 -14.44
CA ARG A 417 -13.27 -12.83 -13.95
C ARG A 417 -12.18 -11.76 -13.74
N ALA A 418 -12.54 -10.61 -13.18
CA ALA A 418 -11.63 -9.54 -12.82
C ALA A 418 -10.91 -9.86 -11.50
N HIS A 419 -9.61 -9.58 -11.43
CA HIS A 419 -8.82 -9.75 -10.21
C HIS A 419 -9.09 -8.65 -9.17
N ASN A 420 -9.39 -7.43 -9.62
CA ASN A 420 -9.67 -6.28 -8.76
C ASN A 420 -11.13 -6.26 -8.31
N THR A 421 -11.38 -6.13 -7.01
CA THR A 421 -12.69 -6.24 -6.34
C THR A 421 -13.67 -5.17 -6.84
N LEU A 422 -13.27 -3.90 -6.90
CA LEU A 422 -14.11 -2.81 -7.42
C LEU A 422 -14.49 -3.02 -8.89
N THR A 423 -13.54 -3.54 -9.67
CA THR A 423 -13.79 -3.89 -11.08
C THR A 423 -14.74 -5.08 -11.17
N ALA A 424 -14.60 -6.09 -10.32
CA ALA A 424 -15.48 -7.25 -10.27
C ALA A 424 -16.92 -6.85 -9.89
N ILE A 425 -17.12 -5.99 -8.88
CA ILE A 425 -18.44 -5.45 -8.50
C ILE A 425 -19.14 -4.81 -9.70
N GLU A 426 -18.45 -3.92 -10.43
CA GLU A 426 -19.04 -3.26 -11.60
C GLU A 426 -19.35 -4.25 -12.74
N ARG A 427 -18.54 -5.28 -12.92
CA ARG A 427 -18.79 -6.30 -13.95
C ARG A 427 -19.90 -7.27 -13.57
N LEU A 428 -20.04 -7.61 -12.29
CA LEU A 428 -21.17 -8.38 -11.75
C LEU A 428 -22.48 -7.61 -11.97
N ARG A 429 -22.49 -6.30 -11.66
CA ARG A 429 -23.63 -5.42 -11.92
C ARG A 429 -24.01 -5.37 -13.40
N ARG A 430 -23.03 -5.20 -14.29
CA ARG A 430 -23.27 -5.18 -15.75
C ARG A 430 -23.76 -6.52 -16.31
N ALA A 431 -23.43 -7.62 -15.64
CA ALA A 431 -23.91 -8.95 -15.98
C ALA A 431 -25.26 -9.28 -15.32
N GLU A 432 -25.89 -8.33 -14.62
CA GLU A 432 -27.16 -8.50 -13.90
C GLU A 432 -27.12 -9.59 -12.81
N LEU A 433 -25.92 -9.94 -12.34
CA LEU A 433 -25.70 -10.88 -11.23
C LEU A 433 -25.71 -10.19 -9.86
N LEU A 434 -25.76 -8.87 -9.86
CA LEU A 434 -25.81 -8.04 -8.67
C LEU A 434 -26.72 -6.84 -8.96
N ALA A 435 -27.72 -6.60 -8.12
CA ALA A 435 -28.64 -5.48 -8.32
C ALA A 435 -27.87 -4.15 -8.27
N PRO A 436 -28.31 -3.11 -9.01
CA PRO A 436 -27.63 -1.81 -9.02
C PRO A 436 -27.43 -1.19 -7.64
N VAL A 437 -28.41 -1.34 -6.74
CA VAL A 437 -28.35 -0.85 -5.35
C VAL A 437 -27.29 -1.61 -4.56
N ASP A 438 -27.30 -2.95 -4.60
CA ASP A 438 -26.34 -3.78 -3.89
C ASP A 438 -24.91 -3.54 -4.38
N ALA A 439 -24.73 -3.38 -5.69
CA ALA A 439 -23.45 -3.03 -6.30
C ALA A 439 -22.94 -1.67 -5.82
N GLN A 440 -23.82 -0.68 -5.66
CA GLN A 440 -23.47 0.62 -5.11
C GLN A 440 -23.06 0.49 -3.64
N THR A 441 -23.86 -0.22 -2.82
CA THR A 441 -23.57 -0.47 -1.40
C THR A 441 -22.20 -1.12 -1.21
N LEU A 442 -21.89 -2.20 -1.93
CA LEU A 442 -20.58 -2.87 -1.83
C LEU A 442 -19.44 -1.96 -2.30
N LYS A 443 -19.65 -1.19 -3.37
CA LYS A 443 -18.62 -0.31 -3.93
C LYS A 443 -18.28 0.84 -2.98
N GLU A 444 -19.28 1.47 -2.38
CA GLU A 444 -19.10 2.56 -1.42
C GLU A 444 -18.47 2.04 -0.13
N ALA A 445 -18.99 0.94 0.43
CA ALA A 445 -18.42 0.32 1.63
C ALA A 445 -16.97 -0.12 1.41
N TYR A 446 -16.64 -0.74 0.27
CA TYR A 446 -15.27 -1.14 -0.02
C TYR A 446 -14.34 0.07 -0.14
N ARG A 447 -14.76 1.15 -0.79
CA ARG A 447 -13.96 2.37 -0.89
C ARG A 447 -13.71 2.99 0.47
N PHE A 448 -14.76 3.15 1.27
CA PHE A 448 -14.69 3.70 2.62
C PHE A 448 -13.76 2.86 3.51
N LEU A 449 -14.00 1.56 3.60
CA LEU A 449 -13.21 0.66 4.46
C LEU A 449 -11.74 0.58 4.02
N ARG A 450 -11.45 0.59 2.70
CA ARG A 450 -10.06 0.60 2.20
C ARG A 450 -9.39 1.96 2.42
N GLN A 451 -10.13 3.06 2.39
CA GLN A 451 -9.59 4.39 2.68
C GLN A 451 -9.22 4.49 4.15
N LEU A 452 -10.12 4.06 5.04
CA LEU A 452 -9.87 3.97 6.47
C LEU A 452 -8.69 3.04 6.78
N GLU A 453 -8.63 1.84 6.19
CA GLU A 453 -7.49 0.92 6.34
C GLU A 453 -6.17 1.59 5.95
N ASN A 454 -6.12 2.24 4.79
CA ASN A 454 -4.90 2.89 4.34
C ASN A 454 -4.48 4.05 5.26
N LEU A 455 -5.44 4.84 5.77
CA LEU A 455 -5.16 5.94 6.71
C LEU A 455 -4.61 5.41 8.03
N LEU A 456 -5.23 4.38 8.63
CA LEU A 456 -4.72 3.73 9.84
C LEU A 456 -3.28 3.22 9.65
N GLN A 457 -2.98 2.66 8.48
CA GLN A 457 -1.66 2.10 8.22
C GLN A 457 -0.60 3.15 7.88
N ILE A 458 -0.96 4.23 7.18
CA ILE A 458 0.02 5.25 6.75
C ILE A 458 0.52 6.11 7.90
N GLN A 459 -0.15 6.10 9.05
CA GLN A 459 0.31 6.85 10.21
C GLN A 459 1.74 6.46 10.60
N GLU A 460 2.02 5.16 10.73
CA GLU A 460 3.32 4.61 11.15
C GLU A 460 3.84 3.46 10.26
N ALA A 461 3.24 3.25 9.08
CA ALA A 461 3.51 2.14 8.17
C ALA A 461 3.42 0.74 8.83
N GLN A 462 2.36 0.53 9.62
CA GLN A 462 2.11 -0.72 10.36
C GLN A 462 0.81 -1.40 9.89
N PRO A 463 0.67 -2.74 10.01
CA PRO A 463 -0.53 -3.47 9.66
C PRO A 463 -1.62 -3.34 10.73
N VAL A 464 -2.10 -2.11 10.93
CA VAL A 464 -3.19 -1.76 11.85
C VAL A 464 -4.53 -1.93 11.13
N TYR A 465 -5.46 -2.61 11.80
CA TYR A 465 -6.82 -2.85 11.31
C TYR A 465 -7.91 -2.41 12.30
N ALA A 466 -7.53 -2.15 13.55
CA ALA A 466 -8.45 -1.70 14.59
C ALA A 466 -8.73 -0.21 14.43
N VAL A 467 -10.00 0.17 14.50
CA VAL A 467 -10.39 1.59 14.61
C VAL A 467 -10.05 2.09 16.01
N PRO A 468 -9.50 3.31 16.17
CA PRO A 468 -9.22 3.89 17.47
C PRO A 468 -10.44 3.94 18.40
N GLU A 469 -10.21 3.64 19.68
CA GLU A 469 -11.23 3.72 20.74
C GLU A 469 -11.40 5.15 21.28
N GLU A 470 -10.38 5.98 21.20
CA GLU A 470 -10.42 7.37 21.62
C GLU A 470 -11.22 8.24 20.62
N GLU A 471 -12.06 9.13 21.13
CA GLU A 471 -12.90 10.00 20.29
C GLU A 471 -12.07 11.01 19.50
N GLU A 472 -11.00 11.53 20.10
CA GLU A 472 -10.07 12.48 19.46
C GLU A 472 -9.45 11.87 18.19
N ASP A 473 -8.98 10.62 18.27
CA ASP A 473 -8.41 9.90 17.12
C ASP A 473 -9.45 9.62 16.03
N ARG A 474 -10.70 9.30 16.41
CA ARG A 474 -11.80 9.15 15.45
C ARG A 474 -12.17 10.46 14.79
N GLN A 475 -12.12 11.58 15.52
CA GLN A 475 -12.40 12.89 14.97
C GLN A 475 -11.35 13.28 13.92
N ILE A 476 -10.07 13.02 14.17
CA ILE A 476 -8.99 13.22 13.19
C ILE A 476 -9.28 12.46 11.88
N LEU A 477 -9.70 11.19 11.99
CA LEU A 477 -10.05 10.37 10.82
C LEU A 477 -11.33 10.87 10.11
N THR A 478 -12.31 11.36 10.87
CA THR A 478 -13.54 11.97 10.36
C THR A 478 -13.22 13.19 9.49
N GLU A 479 -12.34 14.07 9.97
CA GLU A 479 -11.88 15.26 9.24
C GLU A 479 -11.06 14.88 8.00
N LEU A 480 -10.12 13.93 8.11
CA LEU A 480 -9.30 13.46 6.99
C LEU A 480 -10.09 12.79 5.86
N MET A 481 -11.17 12.10 6.23
CA MET A 481 -12.05 11.44 5.27
C MET A 481 -13.18 12.35 4.79
N GLU A 482 -13.22 13.61 5.24
CA GLU A 482 -14.23 14.62 4.91
C GLU A 482 -15.66 14.10 5.16
N LEU A 483 -15.87 13.44 6.31
CA LEU A 483 -17.17 12.87 6.66
C LEU A 483 -18.10 13.92 7.29
N ASP A 484 -19.35 13.92 6.85
CA ASP A 484 -20.41 14.78 7.42
C ASP A 484 -20.93 14.27 8.78
N GLU A 485 -20.71 12.99 9.07
CA GLU A 485 -21.14 12.30 10.30
C GLU A 485 -19.93 11.67 11.00
N PRO A 486 -20.00 11.43 12.33
CA PRO A 486 -18.91 10.78 13.06
C PRO A 486 -18.50 9.44 12.42
N LEU A 487 -17.19 9.18 12.36
CA LEU A 487 -16.62 7.96 11.76
C LEU A 487 -17.34 6.67 12.18
N ALA A 488 -17.67 6.55 13.47
CA ALA A 488 -18.32 5.37 14.01
C ALA A 488 -19.70 5.11 13.37
N ALA A 489 -20.51 6.16 13.18
CA ALA A 489 -21.83 6.04 12.57
C ALA A 489 -21.75 5.67 11.09
N VAL A 490 -20.84 6.31 10.35
CA VAL A 490 -20.61 6.01 8.92
C VAL A 490 -20.10 4.58 8.74
N LEU A 491 -19.14 4.16 9.57
CA LEU A 491 -18.62 2.80 9.57
C LEU A 491 -19.73 1.77 9.85
N GLU A 492 -20.54 2.01 10.88
CA GLU A 492 -21.66 1.12 11.23
C GLU A 492 -22.65 1.00 10.06
N GLY A 493 -23.04 2.12 9.43
CA GLY A 493 -23.94 2.12 8.28
C GLY A 493 -23.41 1.29 7.10
N HIS A 494 -22.13 1.42 6.77
CA HIS A 494 -21.49 0.59 5.75
C HIS A 494 -21.46 -0.90 6.15
N CYS A 495 -21.04 -1.22 7.37
CA CYS A 495 -20.97 -2.60 7.85
C CYS A 495 -22.35 -3.27 7.86
N GLN A 496 -23.39 -2.58 8.35
CA GLN A 496 -24.77 -3.10 8.30
C GLN A 496 -25.25 -3.34 6.87
N GLY A 497 -24.95 -2.41 5.95
CA GLY A 497 -25.26 -2.55 4.53
C GLY A 497 -24.63 -3.80 3.91
N VAL A 498 -23.32 -3.98 4.11
CA VAL A 498 -22.58 -5.17 3.65
C VAL A 498 -23.11 -6.43 4.31
N ARG A 499 -23.41 -6.39 5.61
CA ARG A 499 -23.87 -7.57 6.34
C ARG A 499 -25.20 -8.10 5.81
N ARG A 500 -26.17 -7.21 5.52
CA ARG A 500 -27.43 -7.61 4.88
C ARG A 500 -27.20 -8.33 3.55
N LEU A 501 -26.26 -7.86 2.74
CA LEU A 501 -25.92 -8.48 1.46
C LEU A 501 -25.17 -9.80 1.64
N TYR A 502 -24.30 -9.89 2.63
CA TYR A 502 -23.65 -11.12 3.00
C TYR A 502 -24.70 -12.18 3.35
N ASP A 503 -25.62 -11.84 4.25
CA ASP A 503 -26.64 -12.78 4.69
C ASP A 503 -27.53 -13.23 3.51
N ALA A 504 -27.94 -12.32 2.63
CA ALA A 504 -28.76 -12.65 1.44
C ALA A 504 -28.06 -13.56 0.41
N VAL A 505 -26.71 -13.61 0.39
CA VAL A 505 -25.95 -14.46 -0.54
C VAL A 505 -25.67 -15.84 0.04
N PHE A 506 -25.51 -15.94 1.37
CA PHE A 506 -25.04 -17.15 2.04
C PHE A 506 -26.11 -17.88 2.87
N PHE A 507 -27.25 -17.25 3.15
CA PHE A 507 -28.39 -17.80 3.93
C PHE A 507 -29.73 -17.47 3.26
#